data_AF-A0A8S0S5M3-F1
#
_entry.id   AF-A0A8S0S5M3-F1
#
_cell.length_a   1.000
_cell.length_b   1.000
_cell.length_c   1.000
_cell.angle_alpha   90.00
_cell.angle_beta   90.00
_cell.angle_gamma   90.00
#
_symmetry.space_group_name_H-M   'P 1'
#
loop_
_entity.id
_entity.type
_entity.pdbx_description
1 polymer ?
#
loop_
_entity_poly.entity_id
_entity_poly.type
_entity_poly.pdbx_seq_one_letter_code
_entity_poly.pdbx_strand_id
1 'polypeptide(L)'
;MVSKQTGCLTQGSNRRRAISSMTVVLKKMFGFKLLVRSRKVWPGLCVFPDFIRSEARSWWASLVKDFVTSGVDGLWNDMNEPAVMETPTKTMPESNIHRGDPQHGGKQNHSHYHNVYGMLMARSTYEGMKLAEEQKRPFVLTRAGFVGSQRYAVMWTGDNLSTWEHLRMSISMVLNLGLSGQPYSGPDIGGFGRDATSKLLRRWMGVGAMFPFCRGHSSKDTIDHEPWYFGKECEEVCRLALMRRYRLLPHIYNLFYLSHTLGIPVATPTFFADPKDMKLRTQEDSFLLGPLLVYVSTKDDRESCEMLHKLPQGLWLSFDFEDSHPDLPSLYLKGGSIIPLAPPHQHVGEANRTDDVTLLVALDEHGATIGNITLLSSVGYCIRFSSTKDDRESCEMPHKLPQGLWLSFDFEDSHPDLPSLYLKGGSIIPLAPPHQHVGEANRTDDVTLLVALDEHGKAEGFLYEDDGDGYEYLKGGYLLTTYVAELQHSTITLRVSKTEGSWDRPKRRLHMKLLICVGTLLDAWGTDGETVQIKFPWWTKM
;
A
#
# COMPACT_ATOMS: atom_id res chain seq x y z
N MET A 1 8.15 -15.29 -13.57
CA MET A 1 9.53 -14.74 -13.52
C MET A 1 9.59 -13.42 -14.29
N VAL A 2 10.08 -12.32 -13.69
CA VAL A 2 10.24 -11.03 -14.38
C VAL A 2 11.70 -10.87 -14.83
N SER A 3 11.94 -10.64 -16.12
CA SER A 3 13.29 -10.46 -16.67
C SER A 3 13.64 -9.01 -16.91
N LYS A 4 14.84 -8.59 -16.48
CA LYS A 4 15.39 -7.25 -16.69
C LYS A 4 16.08 -7.15 -18.04
N GLN A 5 15.61 -6.26 -18.91
CA GLN A 5 16.21 -5.99 -20.21
C GLN A 5 16.74 -4.56 -20.27
N THR A 6 18.00 -4.43 -20.68
CA THR A 6 18.55 -3.14 -21.11
C THR A 6 18.25 -2.99 -22.59
N GLY A 7 17.64 -1.89 -23.01
CA GLY A 7 17.18 -1.66 -24.40
C GLY A 7 18.31 -1.43 -25.42
N CYS A 8 19.46 -2.09 -25.27
CA CYS A 8 20.66 -1.83 -26.05
C CYS A 8 21.38 -3.13 -26.45
N LEU A 9 21.91 -3.18 -27.67
CA LEU A 9 22.63 -4.33 -28.23
C LEU A 9 24.15 -4.11 -28.18
N THR A 10 24.91 -5.11 -27.73
CA THR A 10 26.38 -5.06 -27.68
C THR A 10 27.02 -5.12 -29.06
N GLN A 11 28.18 -4.49 -29.28
CA GLN A 11 29.08 -4.82 -30.40
C GLN A 11 30.23 -5.69 -29.86
N GLY A 12 30.12 -7.01 -29.98
CA GLY A 12 30.88 -7.94 -29.13
C GLY A 12 32.38 -8.16 -29.42
N SER A 13 33.06 -8.77 -28.42
CA SER A 13 34.05 -9.86 -28.57
C SER A 13 34.21 -10.65 -27.24
N ASN A 14 34.02 -11.98 -27.29
CA ASN A 14 34.46 -13.03 -26.34
C ASN A 14 34.26 -12.83 -24.81
N ARG A 15 33.14 -13.35 -24.26
CA ARG A 15 33.10 -14.43 -23.23
C ARG A 15 31.65 -14.71 -22.76
N ARG A 16 31.35 -16.02 -22.65
CA ARG A 16 30.16 -16.72 -22.12
C ARG A 16 28.96 -16.90 -23.08
N ARG A 17 28.74 -18.18 -23.39
CA ARG A 17 27.83 -18.77 -24.38
C ARG A 17 26.36 -18.64 -23.94
N ALA A 18 25.65 -17.69 -24.54
CA ALA A 18 24.19 -17.66 -24.73
C ALA A 18 23.78 -16.37 -25.47
N ILE A 19 24.51 -15.27 -25.25
CA ILE A 19 24.19 -13.94 -25.79
C ILE A 19 24.97 -13.62 -27.09
N SER A 20 26.07 -14.34 -27.38
CA SER A 20 26.94 -13.99 -28.53
C SER A 20 26.43 -14.45 -29.90
N SER A 21 25.39 -15.27 -29.98
CA SER A 21 24.82 -15.71 -31.27
C SER A 21 23.84 -14.69 -31.87
N MET A 22 23.11 -13.91 -31.06
CA MET A 22 22.17 -12.90 -31.57
C MET A 22 22.89 -11.69 -32.21
N THR A 23 23.98 -11.20 -31.62
CA THR A 23 24.67 -10.00 -32.11
C THR A 23 25.26 -10.14 -33.52
N VAL A 24 25.78 -11.33 -33.85
CA VAL A 24 26.41 -11.61 -35.15
C VAL A 24 25.36 -11.87 -36.24
N VAL A 25 24.22 -12.48 -35.87
CA VAL A 25 23.09 -12.72 -36.78
C VAL A 25 22.35 -11.41 -37.09
N LEU A 26 22.16 -10.52 -36.10
CA LEU A 26 21.50 -9.22 -36.27
C LEU A 26 22.27 -8.24 -37.14
N LYS A 27 23.62 -8.24 -37.08
CA LYS A 27 24.47 -7.46 -38.00
C LYS A 27 24.35 -7.91 -39.45
N LYS A 28 24.09 -9.21 -39.70
CA LYS A 28 23.99 -9.79 -41.06
C LYS A 28 22.58 -9.72 -41.65
N MET A 29 21.52 -9.75 -40.85
CA MET A 29 20.14 -9.81 -41.36
C MET A 29 19.47 -8.47 -41.66
N PHE A 30 19.76 -7.39 -40.92
CA PHE A 30 18.90 -6.18 -40.97
C PHE A 30 19.58 -4.86 -41.39
N GLY A 31 20.90 -4.86 -41.57
CA GLY A 31 21.66 -3.67 -41.97
C GLY A 31 21.62 -2.54 -40.93
N PHE A 32 22.57 -1.61 -41.01
CA PHE A 32 22.77 -0.48 -40.10
C PHE A 32 21.60 0.53 -39.98
N LYS A 33 20.40 0.24 -40.52
CA LYS A 33 19.30 1.21 -40.67
C LYS A 33 18.33 1.26 -39.48
N LEU A 34 18.28 0.25 -38.61
CA LEU A 34 17.35 0.16 -37.47
C LEU A 34 17.92 0.65 -36.13
N LEU A 35 19.16 1.14 -36.14
CA LEU A 35 19.94 1.40 -34.93
C LEU A 35 20.45 2.84 -34.88
N VAL A 36 20.44 3.43 -33.70
CA VAL A 36 21.03 4.74 -33.40
C VAL A 36 22.45 4.55 -32.82
N ARG A 37 23.35 5.51 -33.11
CA ARG A 37 24.82 5.43 -32.91
C ARG A 37 25.26 4.88 -31.55
N SER A 38 26.43 4.22 -31.59
CA SER A 38 27.00 3.47 -30.48
C SER A 38 27.53 4.33 -29.33
N ARG A 39 27.17 3.99 -28.08
CA ARG A 39 27.73 4.60 -26.86
C ARG A 39 27.93 3.56 -25.75
N LYS A 40 28.72 3.88 -24.73
CA LYS A 40 28.97 2.96 -23.61
C LYS A 40 27.86 3.03 -22.56
N VAL A 41 27.39 1.84 -22.19
CA VAL A 41 26.45 1.54 -21.10
C VAL A 41 26.97 0.30 -20.34
N TRP A 42 26.13 -0.35 -19.53
CA TRP A 42 26.49 -1.54 -18.73
C TRP A 42 27.33 -2.60 -19.48
N PRO A 43 26.94 -3.05 -20.69
CA PRO A 43 27.72 -4.04 -21.42
C PRO A 43 28.85 -3.46 -22.29
N GLY A 44 29.25 -2.20 -22.09
CA GLY A 44 30.22 -1.51 -22.92
C GLY A 44 29.59 -0.84 -24.14
N LEU A 45 30.28 -0.86 -25.29
CA LEU A 45 29.84 -0.15 -26.50
C LEU A 45 28.62 -0.82 -27.14
N CYS A 46 27.58 -0.02 -27.34
CA CYS A 46 26.23 -0.55 -27.45
C CYS A 46 25.39 0.34 -28.39
N VAL A 47 24.48 -0.25 -29.16
CA VAL A 47 23.59 0.42 -30.12
C VAL A 47 22.12 0.33 -29.70
N PHE A 48 21.33 1.35 -30.00
CA PHE A 48 19.95 1.49 -29.52
C PHE A 48 18.95 1.25 -30.65
N PRO A 49 17.91 0.41 -30.47
CA PRO A 49 16.82 0.29 -31.43
C PRO A 49 16.11 1.64 -31.63
N ASP A 50 15.82 2.00 -32.87
CA ASP A 50 15.05 3.21 -33.17
C ASP A 50 13.54 2.93 -33.02
N PHE A 51 13.03 2.92 -31.78
CA PHE A 51 11.62 2.63 -31.49
C PHE A 51 10.62 3.61 -32.12
N ILE A 52 11.08 4.71 -32.71
CA ILE A 52 10.23 5.63 -33.47
C ILE A 52 9.80 5.01 -34.81
N ARG A 53 10.53 4.00 -35.29
CA ARG A 53 10.23 3.23 -36.49
C ARG A 53 9.35 2.02 -36.20
N SER A 54 8.29 1.84 -36.97
CA SER A 54 7.41 0.67 -36.85
C SER A 54 8.18 -0.64 -37.07
N GLU A 55 9.15 -0.67 -37.99
CA GLU A 55 9.89 -1.90 -38.27
C GLU A 55 10.78 -2.31 -37.09
N ALA A 56 11.35 -1.34 -36.36
CA ALA A 56 12.11 -1.62 -35.14
C ALA A 56 11.20 -2.11 -34.00
N ARG A 57 10.00 -1.52 -33.86
CA ARG A 57 8.99 -1.98 -32.89
C ARG A 57 8.53 -3.41 -33.17
N SER A 58 8.20 -3.73 -34.41
CA SER A 58 7.79 -5.08 -34.82
C SER A 58 8.91 -6.10 -34.62
N TRP A 59 10.15 -5.75 -34.95
CA TRP A 59 11.32 -6.59 -34.69
C TRP A 59 11.51 -6.84 -33.19
N TRP A 60 11.44 -5.81 -32.35
CA TRP A 60 11.51 -5.96 -30.89
C TRP A 60 10.39 -6.86 -30.36
N ALA A 61 9.15 -6.63 -30.81
CA ALA A 61 7.99 -7.42 -30.42
C ALA A 61 8.17 -8.92 -30.77
N SER A 62 8.76 -9.26 -31.91
CA SER A 62 9.06 -10.66 -32.25
C SER A 62 10.07 -11.31 -31.30
N LEU A 63 11.08 -10.56 -30.84
CA LEU A 63 12.06 -11.08 -29.89
C LEU A 63 11.43 -11.29 -28.51
N VAL A 64 10.57 -10.36 -28.10
CA VAL A 64 9.81 -10.46 -26.85
C VAL A 64 8.88 -11.68 -26.90
N LYS A 65 8.19 -11.91 -28.02
CA LYS A 65 7.34 -13.07 -28.22
C LYS A 65 8.08 -14.38 -27.94
N ASP A 66 9.25 -14.56 -28.57
CA ASP A 66 10.06 -15.77 -28.41
C ASP A 66 10.51 -15.97 -26.95
N PHE A 67 10.83 -14.87 -26.28
CA PHE A 67 11.26 -14.88 -24.89
C PHE A 67 10.14 -15.24 -23.91
N VAL A 68 8.93 -14.68 -24.10
CA VAL A 68 7.74 -15.00 -23.29
C VAL A 68 7.33 -16.46 -23.49
N THR A 69 7.38 -16.95 -24.74
CA THR A 69 7.09 -18.36 -25.08
C THR A 69 8.03 -19.34 -24.36
N SER A 70 9.19 -18.87 -23.89
CA SER A 70 10.14 -19.66 -23.10
C SER A 70 9.79 -19.74 -21.60
N GLY A 71 8.66 -19.16 -21.15
CA GLY A 71 8.17 -19.24 -19.78
C GLY A 71 8.37 -17.97 -18.93
N VAL A 72 8.56 -16.80 -19.55
CA VAL A 72 8.73 -15.52 -18.85
C VAL A 72 7.40 -14.78 -18.75
N ASP A 73 6.91 -14.56 -17.53
CA ASP A 73 5.59 -13.95 -17.27
C ASP A 73 5.58 -12.41 -17.33
N GLY A 74 6.74 -11.77 -17.16
CA GLY A 74 6.84 -10.32 -17.10
C GLY A 74 8.20 -9.77 -17.55
N LEU A 75 8.21 -8.53 -18.02
CA LEU A 75 9.41 -7.89 -18.56
C LEU A 75 9.63 -6.52 -17.96
N TRP A 76 10.88 -6.26 -17.59
CA TRP A 76 11.33 -5.00 -17.00
C TRP A 76 12.28 -4.28 -17.96
N ASN A 77 11.79 -3.20 -18.57
CA ASN A 77 12.55 -2.28 -19.41
C ASN A 77 13.29 -1.26 -18.53
N ASP A 78 14.61 -1.37 -18.47
CA ASP A 78 15.48 -0.46 -17.71
C ASP A 78 16.41 0.35 -18.62
N MET A 79 16.88 1.49 -18.11
CA MET A 79 17.78 2.43 -18.80
C MET A 79 17.19 3.00 -20.09
N ASN A 80 15.86 3.06 -20.17
CA ASN A 80 15.12 3.39 -21.38
C ASN A 80 14.70 4.87 -21.50
N GLU A 81 15.37 5.77 -20.77
CA GLU A 81 15.25 7.22 -20.94
C GLU A 81 15.56 7.71 -22.37
N PRO A 82 16.60 7.24 -23.11
CA PRO A 82 17.62 6.21 -22.85
C PRO A 82 18.88 6.71 -22.14
N ALA A 83 19.31 6.02 -21.07
CA ALA A 83 20.48 6.39 -20.31
C ALA A 83 21.80 5.98 -20.97
N VAL A 84 22.79 6.88 -20.95
CA VAL A 84 24.15 6.68 -21.50
C VAL A 84 25.20 7.14 -20.50
N MET A 85 26.14 6.28 -20.12
CA MET A 85 27.04 6.54 -18.97
C MET A 85 28.13 7.59 -19.26
N GLU A 86 28.73 7.55 -20.45
CA GLU A 86 29.89 8.39 -20.84
C GLU A 86 29.46 9.67 -21.57
N THR A 87 28.41 10.34 -21.08
CA THR A 87 27.97 11.65 -21.60
C THR A 87 27.66 12.60 -20.43
N PRO A 88 27.89 13.92 -20.58
CA PRO A 88 27.58 14.90 -19.53
C PRO A 88 26.11 14.88 -19.12
N THR A 89 25.21 14.71 -20.10
CA THR A 89 23.75 14.72 -19.90
C THR A 89 23.18 13.36 -19.50
N LYS A 90 24.03 12.32 -19.39
CA LYS A 90 23.64 10.94 -19.09
C LYS A 90 22.57 10.35 -20.03
N THR A 91 22.45 10.90 -21.23
CA THR A 91 21.50 10.47 -22.27
C THR A 91 22.16 10.45 -23.64
N MET A 92 21.46 9.88 -24.62
CA MET A 92 21.86 9.91 -26.02
C MET A 92 22.07 11.37 -26.50
N PRO A 93 23.09 11.65 -27.34
CA PRO A 93 23.29 13.00 -27.88
C PRO A 93 22.04 13.53 -28.58
N GLU A 94 21.65 14.77 -28.29
CA GLU A 94 20.44 15.38 -28.85
C GLU A 94 20.42 15.40 -30.38
N SER A 95 21.60 15.52 -31.01
CA SER A 95 21.79 15.53 -32.46
C SER A 95 21.73 14.14 -33.11
N ASN A 96 21.52 13.06 -32.33
CA ASN A 96 21.36 11.74 -32.90
C ASN A 96 20.09 11.70 -33.78
N ILE A 97 20.24 11.15 -34.98
CA ILE A 97 19.16 11.13 -35.97
C ILE A 97 18.32 9.87 -35.78
N HIS A 98 17.02 10.07 -35.55
CA HIS A 98 15.99 9.05 -35.66
C HIS A 98 15.35 9.13 -37.04
N ARG A 99 15.01 7.98 -37.62
CA ARG A 99 14.33 7.89 -38.92
C ARG A 99 12.87 7.51 -38.70
N GLY A 100 12.20 8.25 -37.82
CA GLY A 100 10.85 7.96 -37.37
C GLY A 100 9.84 7.84 -38.50
N ASP A 101 8.74 7.13 -38.23
CA ASP A 101 7.63 7.00 -39.17
C ASP A 101 7.05 8.39 -39.51
N PRO A 102 6.55 8.64 -40.74
CA PRO A 102 6.01 9.96 -41.13
C PRO A 102 4.93 10.48 -40.17
N GLN A 103 4.07 9.59 -39.67
CA GLN A 103 3.00 9.89 -38.71
C GLN A 103 3.51 10.39 -37.35
N HIS A 104 4.78 10.15 -37.03
CA HIS A 104 5.43 10.57 -35.79
C HIS A 104 6.35 11.78 -35.99
N GLY A 105 6.40 12.38 -37.19
CA GLY A 105 7.25 13.54 -37.47
C GLY A 105 8.44 13.24 -38.39
N GLY A 106 8.59 11.99 -38.85
CA GLY A 106 9.60 11.60 -39.83
C GLY A 106 11.03 11.61 -39.28
N LYS A 107 12.00 11.90 -40.15
CA LYS A 107 13.41 11.99 -39.77
C LYS A 107 13.66 13.25 -38.92
N GLN A 108 13.99 13.08 -37.65
CA GLN A 108 14.28 14.18 -36.71
C GLN A 108 15.45 13.83 -35.78
N ASN A 109 15.88 14.83 -35.01
CA ASN A 109 16.88 14.69 -33.95
C ASN A 109 16.31 13.99 -32.71
N HIS A 110 17.17 13.44 -31.86
CA HIS A 110 16.79 12.76 -30.62
C HIS A 110 16.07 13.71 -29.67
N SER A 111 16.44 15.00 -29.64
CA SER A 111 15.74 16.01 -28.83
C SER A 111 14.24 16.10 -29.13
N HIS A 112 13.81 15.81 -30.36
CA HIS A 112 12.39 15.77 -30.73
C HIS A 112 11.66 14.53 -30.15
N TYR A 113 12.38 13.42 -29.96
CA TYR A 113 11.80 12.12 -29.61
C TYR A 113 12.17 11.62 -28.21
N HIS A 114 13.03 12.32 -27.47
CA HIS A 114 13.66 11.83 -26.24
C HIS A 114 12.65 11.22 -25.27
N ASN A 115 11.62 11.99 -24.90
CA ASN A 115 10.65 11.58 -23.88
C ASN A 115 9.67 10.47 -24.34
N VAL A 116 9.54 10.21 -25.64
CA VAL A 116 8.67 9.12 -26.14
C VAL A 116 9.43 7.82 -26.39
N TYR A 117 10.76 7.83 -26.33
CA TYR A 117 11.58 6.66 -26.56
C TYR A 117 11.23 5.52 -25.58
N GLY A 118 11.22 5.80 -24.28
CA GLY A 118 10.89 4.82 -23.24
C GLY A 118 9.46 4.27 -23.38
N MET A 119 8.49 5.14 -23.68
CA MET A 119 7.10 4.74 -23.93
C MET A 119 6.99 3.79 -25.13
N LEU A 120 7.68 4.09 -26.24
CA LEU A 120 7.61 3.26 -27.44
C LEU A 120 8.33 1.91 -27.26
N MET A 121 9.39 1.87 -26.45
CA MET A 121 9.99 0.60 -26.00
C MET A 121 9.00 -0.20 -25.16
N ALA A 122 8.37 0.41 -24.15
CA ALA A 122 7.36 -0.25 -23.31
C ALA A 122 6.16 -0.77 -24.11
N ARG A 123 5.65 0.04 -25.05
CA ARG A 123 4.61 -0.36 -26.00
C ARG A 123 5.03 -1.56 -26.84
N SER A 124 6.25 -1.54 -27.39
CA SER A 124 6.74 -2.65 -28.22
C SER A 124 6.90 -3.93 -27.40
N THR A 125 7.33 -3.83 -26.14
CA THR A 125 7.37 -4.97 -25.21
C THR A 125 5.96 -5.50 -24.93
N TYR A 126 5.00 -4.62 -24.64
CA TYR A 126 3.61 -4.98 -24.42
C TYR A 126 3.01 -5.72 -25.63
N GLU A 127 3.18 -5.16 -26.83
CA GLU A 127 2.72 -5.76 -28.09
C GLU A 127 3.39 -7.12 -28.33
N GLY A 128 4.68 -7.27 -28.02
CA GLY A 128 5.40 -8.55 -28.11
C GLY A 128 4.86 -9.62 -27.14
N MET A 129 4.56 -9.23 -25.90
CA MET A 129 3.94 -10.15 -24.92
C MET A 129 2.54 -10.58 -25.38
N LYS A 130 1.78 -9.65 -25.96
CA LYS A 130 0.47 -9.96 -26.57
C LYS A 130 0.55 -10.92 -27.74
N LEU A 131 1.59 -10.82 -28.55
CA LEU A 131 1.83 -11.75 -29.66
C LEU A 131 2.22 -13.16 -29.19
N ALA A 132 2.75 -13.31 -27.96
CA ALA A 132 3.03 -14.61 -27.37
C ALA A 132 1.78 -15.24 -26.76
N GLU A 133 1.06 -14.48 -25.93
CA GLU A 133 -0.12 -14.97 -25.21
C GLU A 133 -1.24 -13.93 -25.23
N GLU A 134 -2.16 -14.06 -26.19
CA GLU A 134 -3.23 -13.08 -26.41
C GLU A 134 -4.20 -13.01 -25.22
N GLN A 135 -4.44 -14.15 -24.58
CA GLN A 135 -5.39 -14.31 -23.48
C GLN A 135 -4.80 -13.96 -22.11
N LYS A 136 -3.53 -13.57 -22.02
CA LYS A 136 -2.92 -13.10 -20.75
C LYS A 136 -2.74 -11.59 -20.74
N ARG A 137 -2.80 -11.00 -19.55
CA ARG A 137 -2.54 -9.58 -19.28
C ARG A 137 -1.02 -9.37 -19.21
N PRO A 138 -0.42 -8.59 -20.13
CA PRO A 138 1.02 -8.36 -20.09
C PRO A 138 1.45 -7.56 -18.85
N PHE A 139 2.48 -8.04 -18.15
CA PHE A 139 3.17 -7.27 -17.12
C PHE A 139 4.47 -6.68 -17.67
N VAL A 140 4.44 -5.39 -18.00
CA VAL A 140 5.64 -4.62 -18.40
C VAL A 140 5.95 -3.59 -17.32
N LEU A 141 7.19 -3.57 -16.84
CA LEU A 141 7.71 -2.56 -15.92
C LEU A 141 8.66 -1.63 -16.69
N THR A 142 8.52 -0.31 -16.54
CA THR A 142 9.34 0.69 -17.26
C THR A 142 9.81 1.83 -16.34
N ARG A 143 11.00 2.41 -16.60
CA ARG A 143 11.51 3.54 -15.80
C ARG A 143 11.03 4.84 -16.38
N ALA A 144 11.19 4.95 -17.70
CA ALA A 144 10.87 6.13 -18.45
C ALA A 144 9.60 5.90 -19.27
N GLY A 145 8.85 6.98 -19.45
CA GLY A 145 7.63 7.01 -20.23
C GLY A 145 7.23 8.44 -20.58
N PHE A 146 6.08 8.54 -21.24
CA PHE A 146 5.39 9.79 -21.57
C PHE A 146 3.91 9.70 -21.17
N VAL A 147 3.15 10.79 -21.28
CA VAL A 147 1.70 10.77 -21.08
C VAL A 147 1.06 9.67 -21.95
N GLY A 148 0.33 8.76 -21.31
CA GLY A 148 -0.27 7.61 -21.99
C GLY A 148 0.51 6.29 -21.90
N SER A 149 1.63 6.25 -21.15
CA SER A 149 2.43 5.03 -20.92
C SER A 149 1.70 3.99 -20.07
N GLN A 150 0.77 4.41 -19.21
CA GLN A 150 -0.04 3.52 -18.37
C GLN A 150 -0.86 2.49 -19.16
N ARG A 151 -1.08 2.75 -20.46
CA ARG A 151 -1.72 1.81 -21.38
C ARG A 151 -0.89 0.56 -21.66
N TYR A 152 0.42 0.65 -21.43
CA TYR A 152 1.37 -0.37 -21.84
C TYR A 152 2.22 -0.90 -20.68
N ALA A 153 2.42 -0.13 -19.61
CA ALA A 153 3.35 -0.50 -18.55
C ALA A 153 3.03 0.09 -17.17
N VAL A 154 3.48 -0.66 -16.15
CA VAL A 154 3.67 -0.24 -14.77
C VAL A 154 4.96 0.58 -14.69
N MET A 155 5.02 1.57 -13.80
CA MET A 155 6.21 2.42 -13.62
C MET A 155 6.81 2.24 -12.23
N TRP A 156 8.12 2.02 -12.12
CA TRP A 156 8.81 2.18 -10.83
C TRP A 156 9.48 3.54 -10.75
N THR A 157 9.64 4.08 -9.54
CA THR A 157 10.10 5.45 -9.33
C THR A 157 11.60 5.65 -9.49
N GLY A 158 12.30 4.72 -10.15
CA GLY A 158 13.74 4.78 -10.39
C GLY A 158 14.59 4.33 -9.21
N ASP A 159 15.89 4.57 -9.35
CA ASP A 159 16.96 4.07 -8.48
C ASP A 159 17.09 4.96 -7.23
N ASN A 160 16.18 4.78 -6.26
CA ASN A 160 16.17 5.51 -5.00
C ASN A 160 17.32 5.10 -4.05
N LEU A 161 17.53 5.87 -3.00
CA LEU A 161 18.55 5.62 -1.99
C LEU A 161 17.93 5.10 -0.69
N SER A 162 18.69 4.30 0.05
CA SER A 162 18.32 3.80 1.38
C SER A 162 18.42 4.91 2.43
N THR A 163 17.52 5.89 2.37
CA THR A 163 17.45 7.01 3.34
C THR A 163 16.00 7.36 3.72
N TRP A 164 15.82 7.98 4.88
CA TRP A 164 14.49 8.43 5.36
C TRP A 164 13.86 9.48 4.45
N GLU A 165 14.67 10.34 3.83
CA GLU A 165 14.20 11.34 2.86
C GLU A 165 13.61 10.66 1.62
N HIS A 166 14.24 9.59 1.11
CA HIS A 166 13.73 8.84 -0.03
C HIS A 166 12.48 8.02 0.33
N LEU A 167 12.38 7.53 1.57
CA LEU A 167 11.14 6.95 2.08
C LEU A 167 10.01 7.99 2.05
N ARG A 168 10.22 9.19 2.59
CA ARG A 168 9.22 10.27 2.57
C ARG A 168 8.87 10.69 1.14
N MET A 169 9.87 10.92 0.29
CA MET A 169 9.66 11.31 -1.12
C MET A 169 8.88 10.25 -1.91
N SER A 170 9.00 8.96 -1.54
CA SER A 170 8.30 7.90 -2.26
C SER A 170 6.77 8.05 -2.22
N ILE A 171 6.21 8.58 -1.12
CA ILE A 171 4.78 8.87 -1.00
C ILE A 171 4.39 9.94 -2.02
N SER A 172 5.06 11.10 -1.98
CA SER A 172 4.80 12.20 -2.92
C SER A 172 4.99 11.78 -4.37
N MET A 173 6.01 10.97 -4.69
CA MET A 173 6.25 10.49 -6.06
C MET A 173 5.13 9.59 -6.58
N VAL A 174 4.69 8.60 -5.79
CA VAL A 174 3.59 7.69 -6.16
C VAL A 174 2.29 8.48 -6.38
N LEU A 175 1.99 9.42 -5.49
CA LEU A 175 0.79 10.26 -5.59
C LEU A 175 0.81 11.15 -6.83
N ASN A 176 1.93 11.82 -7.11
CA ASN A 176 2.05 12.68 -8.29
C ASN A 176 2.00 11.89 -9.59
N LEU A 177 2.58 10.68 -9.64
CA LEU A 177 2.44 9.77 -10.78
C LEU A 177 0.98 9.36 -10.99
N GLY A 178 0.27 9.01 -9.91
CA GLY A 178 -1.16 8.71 -9.94
C GLY A 178 -1.98 9.86 -10.54
N LEU A 179 -1.79 11.08 -10.02
CA LEU A 179 -2.44 12.30 -10.55
C LEU A 179 -2.06 12.61 -12.00
N SER A 180 -0.86 12.20 -12.44
CA SER A 180 -0.37 12.35 -13.81
C SER A 180 -0.83 11.23 -14.75
N GLY A 181 -1.74 10.36 -14.30
CA GLY A 181 -2.34 9.30 -15.10
C GLY A 181 -1.59 7.96 -15.08
N GLN A 182 -0.64 7.76 -14.15
CA GLN A 182 0.07 6.50 -13.94
C GLN A 182 -0.38 5.88 -12.60
N PRO A 183 -1.49 5.12 -12.56
CA PRO A 183 -2.07 4.60 -11.31
C PRO A 183 -1.30 3.43 -10.71
N TYR A 184 -0.52 2.72 -11.53
CA TYR A 184 0.27 1.58 -11.10
C TYR A 184 1.75 1.98 -11.01
N SER A 185 2.17 2.42 -9.82
CA SER A 185 3.55 2.79 -9.53
C SER A 185 3.98 2.54 -8.09
N GLY A 186 5.29 2.48 -7.87
CA GLY A 186 5.89 2.27 -6.55
C GLY A 186 7.42 2.33 -6.56
N PRO A 187 8.04 2.53 -5.38
CA PRO A 187 9.49 2.60 -5.22
C PRO A 187 10.14 1.23 -5.05
N ASP A 188 11.46 1.23 -5.01
CA ASP A 188 12.23 0.10 -4.51
C ASP A 188 12.26 0.18 -2.99
N ILE A 189 11.52 -0.72 -2.34
CA ILE A 189 11.33 -0.73 -0.89
C ILE A 189 12.67 -1.09 -0.24
N GLY A 190 13.09 -0.26 0.73
CA GLY A 190 14.40 -0.36 1.37
C GLY A 190 15.49 0.50 0.70
N GLY A 191 15.28 0.90 -0.56
CA GLY A 191 16.25 1.68 -1.34
C GLY A 191 17.10 0.82 -2.28
N PHE A 192 17.33 1.31 -3.51
CA PHE A 192 18.20 0.67 -4.49
C PHE A 192 19.68 0.86 -4.18
N GLY A 193 20.10 2.10 -3.90
CA GLY A 193 21.49 2.44 -3.60
C GLY A 193 21.73 2.72 -2.12
N ARG A 194 22.97 2.48 -1.65
CA ARG A 194 23.40 2.57 -0.24
C ARG A 194 22.81 1.46 0.64
N ASP A 195 23.43 1.25 1.79
CA ASP A 195 23.04 0.22 2.74
C ASP A 195 21.84 0.67 3.58
N ALA A 196 20.78 -0.14 3.59
CA ALA A 196 19.64 0.07 4.47
C ALA A 196 19.96 -0.29 5.92
N THR A 197 19.19 0.27 6.87
CA THR A 197 19.20 -0.20 8.26
C THR A 197 17.95 -1.03 8.54
N SER A 198 18.00 -1.90 9.55
CA SER A 198 16.84 -2.69 9.99
C SER A 198 15.60 -1.82 10.20
N LYS A 199 15.75 -0.69 10.91
CA LYS A 199 14.66 0.23 11.21
C LYS A 199 14.08 0.90 9.97
N LEU A 200 14.96 1.35 9.06
CA LEU A 200 14.52 1.95 7.80
C LEU A 200 13.75 0.93 6.96
N LEU A 201 14.24 -0.31 6.82
CA LEU A 201 13.57 -1.34 6.05
C LEU A 201 12.20 -1.69 6.65
N ARG A 202 12.10 -1.86 7.97
CA ARG A 202 10.81 -2.09 8.66
C ARG A 202 9.79 -1.01 8.33
N ARG A 203 10.18 0.27 8.49
CA ARG A 203 9.30 1.40 8.18
C ARG A 203 8.91 1.44 6.72
N TRP A 204 9.88 1.24 5.82
CA TRP A 204 9.65 1.27 4.38
C TRP A 204 8.76 0.11 3.93
N MET A 205 8.93 -1.08 4.49
CA MET A 205 8.08 -2.22 4.17
C MET A 205 6.64 -1.98 4.63
N GLY A 206 6.44 -1.41 5.82
CA GLY A 206 5.13 -1.03 6.34
C GLY A 206 4.34 -0.14 5.37
N VAL A 207 4.94 0.97 4.90
CA VAL A 207 4.30 1.86 3.92
C VAL A 207 4.31 1.29 2.49
N GLY A 208 5.41 0.66 2.09
CA GLY A 208 5.65 0.14 0.75
C GLY A 208 4.69 -0.99 0.37
N ALA A 209 4.32 -1.81 1.35
CA ALA A 209 3.29 -2.84 1.18
C ALA A 209 1.91 -2.26 0.82
N MET A 210 1.65 -0.99 1.15
CA MET A 210 0.39 -0.29 0.85
C MET A 210 0.41 0.46 -0.49
N PHE A 211 1.55 0.56 -1.19
CA PHE A 211 1.60 1.19 -2.51
C PHE A 211 1.00 0.30 -3.62
N PRO A 212 0.53 0.88 -4.74
CA PRO A 212 -0.02 0.11 -5.86
C PRO A 212 0.96 -0.96 -6.36
N PHE A 213 2.22 -0.57 -6.58
CA PHE A 213 3.33 -1.48 -6.86
C PHE A 213 4.22 -1.65 -5.62
N CYS A 214 4.40 -2.90 -5.19
CA CYS A 214 5.15 -3.26 -3.98
C CYS A 214 6.29 -4.22 -4.36
N ARG A 215 7.54 -3.75 -4.28
CA ARG A 215 8.73 -4.54 -4.63
C ARG A 215 9.95 -4.12 -3.80
N GLY A 216 10.61 -5.07 -3.17
CA GLY A 216 11.96 -4.89 -2.64
C GLY A 216 13.02 -5.05 -3.73
N HIS A 217 14.01 -4.15 -3.77
CA HIS A 217 15.13 -4.23 -4.72
C HIS A 217 16.33 -3.42 -4.26
N SER A 218 17.52 -3.97 -4.43
CA SER A 218 18.79 -3.32 -4.12
C SER A 218 19.81 -3.53 -5.23
N SER A 219 20.83 -2.67 -5.23
CA SER A 219 21.99 -2.78 -6.10
C SER A 219 22.90 -3.91 -5.64
N LYS A 220 23.69 -4.46 -6.57
CA LYS A 220 24.65 -5.53 -6.30
C LYS A 220 25.73 -5.14 -5.29
N ASP A 221 26.05 -3.85 -5.21
CA ASP A 221 27.17 -3.35 -4.41
C ASP A 221 26.75 -2.86 -3.00
N THR A 222 25.49 -3.06 -2.61
CA THR A 222 25.01 -2.81 -1.24
C THR A 222 25.06 -4.11 -0.42
N ILE A 223 24.80 -4.00 0.88
CA ILE A 223 24.38 -5.17 1.66
C ILE A 223 23.06 -5.75 1.13
N ASP A 224 22.77 -6.98 1.56
CA ASP A 224 21.49 -7.66 1.32
C ASP A 224 20.34 -6.86 1.96
N HIS A 225 19.24 -6.68 1.21
CA HIS A 225 18.07 -5.89 1.62
C HIS A 225 16.81 -6.77 1.81
N GLU A 226 16.98 -8.09 1.80
CA GLU A 226 15.90 -9.05 1.95
C GLU A 226 15.26 -8.95 3.35
N PRO A 227 13.93 -9.17 3.49
CA PRO A 227 13.23 -9.06 4.77
C PRO A 227 13.86 -9.83 5.94
N TRP A 228 14.46 -10.98 5.67
CA TRP A 228 15.07 -11.85 6.68
C TRP A 228 16.53 -11.50 7.02
N TYR A 229 17.16 -10.59 6.28
CA TYR A 229 18.59 -10.28 6.47
C TYR A 229 18.86 -9.55 7.80
N PHE A 230 17.94 -8.67 8.23
CA PHE A 230 18.12 -7.79 9.39
C PHE A 230 17.65 -8.41 10.73
N GLY A 231 17.55 -9.73 10.80
CA GLY A 231 17.14 -10.46 12.00
C GLY A 231 15.63 -10.62 12.17
N LYS A 232 15.24 -11.35 13.21
CA LYS A 232 13.87 -11.84 13.42
C LYS A 232 12.82 -10.75 13.59
N GLU A 233 13.17 -9.65 14.26
CA GLU A 233 12.26 -8.51 14.43
C GLU A 233 11.91 -7.87 13.07
N CYS A 234 12.91 -7.63 12.23
CA CYS A 234 12.68 -7.06 10.90
C CYS A 234 11.88 -8.00 10.00
N GLU A 235 12.23 -9.29 10.01
CA GLU A 235 11.51 -10.35 9.29
C GLU A 235 10.03 -10.36 9.68
N GLU A 236 9.73 -10.30 10.98
CA GLU A 236 8.38 -10.32 11.53
C GLU A 236 7.57 -9.09 11.11
N VAL A 237 8.13 -7.88 11.25
CA VAL A 237 7.45 -6.65 10.81
C VAL A 237 7.19 -6.65 9.31
N CYS A 238 8.15 -7.13 8.51
CA CYS A 238 7.95 -7.28 7.07
C CYS A 238 6.86 -8.31 6.75
N ARG A 239 6.81 -9.43 7.48
CA ARG A 239 5.76 -10.44 7.36
C ARG A 239 4.39 -9.86 7.65
N LEU A 240 4.24 -9.10 8.74
CA LEU A 240 2.99 -8.42 9.09
C LEU A 240 2.57 -7.42 8.01
N ALA A 241 3.49 -6.58 7.53
CA ALA A 241 3.22 -5.62 6.45
C ALA A 241 2.72 -6.31 5.17
N LEU A 242 3.37 -7.39 4.74
CA LEU A 242 2.97 -8.15 3.56
C LEU A 242 1.64 -8.88 3.78
N MET A 243 1.40 -9.43 4.96
CA MET A 243 0.10 -10.03 5.29
C MET A 243 -1.04 -9.01 5.24
N ARG A 244 -0.82 -7.78 5.74
CA ARG A 244 -1.81 -6.68 5.59
C ARG A 244 -2.13 -6.41 4.13
N ARG A 245 -1.12 -6.38 3.26
CA ARG A 245 -1.33 -6.23 1.81
C ARG A 245 -2.20 -7.35 1.23
N TYR A 246 -1.91 -8.61 1.56
CA TYR A 246 -2.69 -9.74 1.04
C TYR A 246 -4.11 -9.79 1.60
N ARG A 247 -4.32 -9.42 2.87
CA ARG A 247 -5.66 -9.22 3.44
C ARG A 247 -6.42 -8.12 2.70
N LEU A 248 -5.76 -7.02 2.36
CA LEU A 248 -6.35 -5.90 1.62
C LEU A 248 -6.42 -6.13 0.10
N LEU A 249 -5.99 -7.30 -0.41
CA LEU A 249 -5.88 -7.52 -1.85
C LEU A 249 -7.22 -7.34 -2.60
N PRO A 250 -8.38 -7.83 -2.11
CA PRO A 250 -9.67 -7.57 -2.77
C PRO A 250 -10.00 -6.09 -2.85
N HIS A 251 -9.70 -5.34 -1.78
CA HIS A 251 -9.87 -3.88 -1.76
C HIS A 251 -8.92 -3.18 -2.74
N ILE A 252 -7.64 -3.55 -2.78
CA ILE A 252 -6.68 -3.01 -3.75
C ILE A 252 -7.14 -3.34 -5.18
N TYR A 253 -7.71 -4.53 -5.41
CA TYR A 253 -8.23 -4.94 -6.71
C TYR A 253 -9.46 -4.12 -7.14
N ASN A 254 -10.37 -3.81 -6.20
CA ASN A 254 -11.45 -2.84 -6.43
C ASN A 254 -10.92 -1.48 -6.90
N LEU A 255 -9.83 -0.99 -6.29
CA LEU A 255 -9.23 0.29 -6.66
C LEU A 255 -8.64 0.23 -8.07
N PHE A 256 -8.04 -0.89 -8.48
CA PHE A 256 -7.61 -1.09 -9.87
C PHE A 256 -8.79 -1.14 -10.84
N TYR A 257 -9.92 -1.75 -10.46
CA TYR A 257 -11.15 -1.71 -11.25
C TYR A 257 -11.67 -0.27 -11.42
N LEU A 258 -11.72 0.53 -10.35
CA LEU A 258 -12.08 1.96 -10.44
C LEU A 258 -11.08 2.75 -11.29
N SER A 259 -9.79 2.43 -11.18
CA SER A 259 -8.76 3.08 -11.98
C SER A 259 -8.93 2.78 -13.47
N HIS A 260 -9.23 1.53 -13.81
CA HIS A 260 -9.49 1.10 -15.17
C HIS A 260 -10.75 1.74 -15.78
N THR A 261 -11.85 1.81 -15.01
CA THR A 261 -13.16 2.25 -15.51
C THR A 261 -13.40 3.74 -15.43
N LEU A 262 -12.88 4.41 -14.38
CA LEU A 262 -13.14 5.82 -14.08
C LEU A 262 -11.87 6.70 -14.15
N GLY A 263 -10.68 6.10 -14.22
CA GLY A 263 -9.41 6.84 -14.23
C GLY A 263 -8.98 7.38 -12.86
N ILE A 264 -9.60 6.92 -11.77
CA ILE A 264 -9.22 7.32 -10.41
C ILE A 264 -7.87 6.66 -10.04
N PRO A 265 -6.88 7.37 -9.47
CA PRO A 265 -5.64 6.74 -9.01
C PRO A 265 -5.89 5.70 -7.91
N VAL A 266 -5.09 4.63 -7.86
CA VAL A 266 -5.22 3.60 -6.82
C VAL A 266 -4.86 4.15 -5.44
N ALA A 267 -3.72 4.87 -5.35
CA ALA A 267 -3.36 5.65 -4.19
C ALA A 267 -3.62 7.13 -4.48
N THR A 268 -4.45 7.78 -3.67
CA THR A 268 -4.82 9.19 -3.83
C THR A 268 -4.32 10.05 -2.69
N PRO A 269 -3.99 11.34 -2.92
CA PRO A 269 -3.59 12.24 -1.84
C PRO A 269 -4.68 12.42 -0.78
N THR A 270 -4.29 12.71 0.45
CA THR A 270 -5.21 12.92 1.57
C THR A 270 -6.27 14.00 1.31
N PHE A 271 -5.97 15.03 0.50
CA PHE A 271 -6.94 16.06 0.15
C PHE A 271 -8.13 15.54 -0.69
N PHE A 272 -8.10 14.32 -1.22
CA PHE A 272 -9.28 13.72 -1.86
C PHE A 272 -10.40 13.42 -0.85
N ALA A 273 -10.08 13.29 0.44
CA ALA A 273 -11.08 13.14 1.48
C ALA A 273 -11.96 14.40 1.66
N ASP A 274 -11.34 15.58 1.53
CA ASP A 274 -12.01 16.88 1.53
C ASP A 274 -11.25 17.89 0.66
N PRO A 275 -11.64 18.05 -0.62
CA PRO A 275 -10.97 18.97 -1.54
C PRO A 275 -11.10 20.45 -1.17
N LYS A 276 -12.02 20.80 -0.25
CA LYS A 276 -12.23 22.18 0.22
C LYS A 276 -11.22 22.56 1.30
N ASP A 277 -10.71 21.60 2.07
CA ASP A 277 -9.64 21.87 3.04
C ASP A 277 -8.29 22.00 2.33
N MET A 278 -7.89 23.25 2.10
CA MET A 278 -6.62 23.57 1.47
C MET A 278 -5.39 23.13 2.28
N LYS A 279 -5.53 22.89 3.59
CA LYS A 279 -4.42 22.41 4.45
C LYS A 279 -3.99 20.99 4.10
N LEU A 280 -4.92 20.16 3.60
CA LEU A 280 -4.62 18.78 3.22
C LEU A 280 -3.73 18.68 1.96
N ARG A 281 -3.57 19.77 1.19
CA ARG A 281 -2.76 19.76 -0.04
C ARG A 281 -1.26 19.68 0.20
N THR A 282 -0.81 20.02 1.41
CA THR A 282 0.61 19.97 1.80
C THR A 282 0.94 18.73 2.63
N GLN A 283 0.00 17.79 2.76
CA GLN A 283 0.19 16.56 3.53
C GLN A 283 1.02 15.55 2.71
N GLU A 284 2.15 15.11 3.25
CA GLU A 284 3.10 14.21 2.56
C GLU A 284 3.38 12.89 3.32
N ASP A 285 2.79 12.74 4.51
CA ASP A 285 2.99 11.60 5.42
C ASP A 285 1.77 10.65 5.44
N SER A 286 0.82 10.87 4.54
CA SER A 286 -0.41 10.08 4.45
C SER A 286 -0.97 10.06 3.03
N PHE A 287 -1.75 9.02 2.76
CA PHE A 287 -2.48 8.85 1.51
C PHE A 287 -3.71 7.97 1.72
N LEU A 288 -4.59 7.96 0.73
CA LEU A 288 -5.81 7.19 0.73
C LEU A 288 -5.70 6.02 -0.26
N LEU A 289 -6.25 4.88 0.15
CA LEU A 289 -6.60 3.75 -0.69
C LEU A 289 -8.13 3.65 -0.72
N GLY A 290 -8.77 4.48 -1.54
CA GLY A 290 -10.22 4.69 -1.50
C GLY A 290 -10.65 5.26 -0.13
N PRO A 291 -11.53 4.60 0.63
CA PRO A 291 -11.97 5.06 1.95
C PRO A 291 -10.97 4.75 3.09
N LEU A 292 -9.88 4.04 2.81
CA LEU A 292 -8.85 3.69 3.79
C LEU A 292 -7.77 4.78 3.81
N LEU A 293 -7.59 5.46 4.94
CA LEU A 293 -6.48 6.38 5.18
C LEU A 293 -5.31 5.63 5.80
N VAL A 294 -4.16 5.75 5.13
CA VAL A 294 -2.86 5.22 5.58
C VAL A 294 -2.05 6.41 6.08
N TYR A 295 -1.68 6.38 7.36
CA TYR A 295 -0.84 7.38 7.99
C TYR A 295 0.53 6.80 8.33
N VAL A 296 1.60 7.52 8.00
CA VAL A 296 2.97 7.01 8.00
C VAL A 296 3.87 7.95 8.80
N SER A 297 4.56 7.42 9.82
CA SER A 297 5.69 8.16 10.38
C SER A 297 6.91 8.00 9.47
N THR A 298 7.40 9.09 8.90
CA THR A 298 8.55 9.11 7.99
C THR A 298 9.79 9.77 8.61
N LYS A 299 9.81 9.95 9.94
CA LYS A 299 10.92 10.58 10.65
C LYS A 299 11.83 9.53 11.29
N ASP A 300 13.13 9.82 11.37
CA ASP A 300 14.05 9.01 12.16
C ASP A 300 13.87 9.38 13.65
N ASP A 301 13.58 8.41 14.50
CA ASP A 301 13.30 8.67 15.92
C ASP A 301 14.52 9.22 16.70
N ARG A 302 15.70 9.35 16.08
CA ARG A 302 16.81 10.15 16.66
C ARG A 302 16.48 11.64 16.76
N GLU A 303 15.51 12.13 15.99
CA GLU A 303 14.95 13.48 16.13
C GLU A 303 13.73 13.51 17.07
N SER A 304 13.23 12.35 17.53
CA SER A 304 12.02 12.27 18.36
C SER A 304 12.28 12.03 19.85
N CYS A 305 13.54 12.03 20.30
CA CYS A 305 13.87 12.06 21.74
C CYS A 305 13.40 13.34 22.47
N GLU A 306 12.79 14.31 21.76
CA GLU A 306 12.19 15.53 22.35
C GLU A 306 10.67 15.62 22.22
N MET A 307 9.96 14.60 21.70
CA MET A 307 8.49 14.65 21.68
C MET A 307 7.90 14.12 22.98
N LEU A 308 8.01 14.94 24.03
CA LEU A 308 7.20 14.89 25.24
C LEU A 308 5.73 14.61 24.87
N HIS A 309 5.18 13.51 25.39
CA HIS A 309 3.77 13.17 25.28
C HIS A 309 2.94 14.33 25.83
N LYS A 310 2.26 15.02 24.94
CA LYS A 310 1.44 16.17 25.28
C LYS A 310 0.02 15.68 25.53
N LEU A 311 -0.48 15.93 26.74
CA LEU A 311 -1.78 15.45 27.25
C LEU A 311 -2.88 16.51 27.08
N PRO A 312 -4.16 16.15 26.87
CA PRO A 312 -5.25 17.11 26.72
C PRO A 312 -5.31 18.13 27.86
N GLN A 313 -5.90 19.31 27.64
CA GLN A 313 -6.00 20.34 28.68
C GLN A 313 -6.65 19.79 29.98
N GLY A 314 -5.95 19.95 31.10
CA GLY A 314 -6.33 19.43 32.41
C GLY A 314 -5.12 18.86 33.16
N LEU A 315 -5.28 18.56 34.45
CA LEU A 315 -4.27 17.82 35.22
C LEU A 315 -4.30 16.34 34.80
N TRP A 316 -3.14 15.73 34.59
CA TRP A 316 -3.02 14.30 34.29
C TRP A 316 -1.87 13.70 35.09
N LEU A 317 -2.12 12.57 35.73
CA LEU A 317 -1.15 11.84 36.55
C LEU A 317 -0.77 10.56 35.83
N SER A 318 0.51 10.38 35.53
CA SER A 318 1.01 9.10 35.03
C SER A 318 0.94 8.04 36.13
N PHE A 319 0.59 6.81 35.77
CA PHE A 319 0.69 5.66 36.64
C PHE A 319 1.09 4.41 35.84
N ASP A 320 1.58 3.40 36.55
CA ASP A 320 1.83 2.06 36.04
C ASP A 320 1.34 1.03 37.08
N PHE A 321 1.45 -0.26 36.77
CA PHE A 321 1.13 -1.34 37.71
C PHE A 321 2.41 -1.91 38.35
N GLU A 322 3.42 -1.06 38.56
CA GLU A 322 4.77 -1.44 38.97
C GLU A 322 5.50 -2.34 37.94
N ASP A 323 5.07 -2.27 36.69
CA ASP A 323 5.52 -3.09 35.56
C ASP A 323 6.15 -2.26 34.42
N SER A 324 6.59 -1.03 34.70
CA SER A 324 7.05 -0.09 33.66
C SER A 324 8.09 -0.68 32.70
N HIS A 325 7.75 -0.64 31.41
CA HIS A 325 8.61 -1.06 30.30
C HIS A 325 8.43 -0.08 29.12
N PRO A 326 9.48 0.23 28.33
CA PRO A 326 9.38 1.15 27.18
C PRO A 326 8.36 0.73 26.11
N ASP A 327 8.04 -0.56 26.05
CA ASP A 327 7.08 -1.13 25.09
C ASP A 327 5.65 -1.23 25.64
N LEU A 328 5.44 -0.93 26.93
CA LEU A 328 4.11 -0.88 27.52
C LEU A 328 3.50 0.52 27.36
N PRO A 329 2.17 0.61 27.18
CA PRO A 329 1.52 1.90 27.02
C PRO A 329 1.67 2.76 28.28
N SER A 330 2.05 4.03 28.11
CA SER A 330 2.02 4.99 29.21
C SER A 330 0.57 5.29 29.61
N LEU A 331 0.22 5.04 30.87
CA LEU A 331 -1.12 5.28 31.39
C LEU A 331 -1.17 6.63 32.11
N TYR A 332 -2.22 7.40 31.85
CA TYR A 332 -2.46 8.70 32.48
C TYR A 332 -3.89 8.77 33.01
N LEU A 333 -4.04 9.25 34.25
CA LEU A 333 -5.31 9.46 34.92
C LEU A 333 -5.61 10.95 35.01
N LYS A 334 -6.77 11.39 34.49
CA LYS A 334 -7.18 12.79 34.55
C LYS A 334 -7.49 13.21 36.00
N GLY A 335 -6.99 14.36 36.42
CA GLY A 335 -7.30 14.99 37.71
C GLY A 335 -8.80 15.08 37.96
N GLY A 336 -9.20 14.71 39.18
CA GLY A 336 -10.59 14.57 39.60
C GLY A 336 -11.18 13.17 39.40
N SER A 337 -10.48 12.23 38.73
CA SER A 337 -10.97 10.89 38.42
C SER A 337 -10.63 9.85 39.49
N ILE A 338 -11.52 8.87 39.66
CA ILE A 338 -11.30 7.67 40.48
C ILE A 338 -11.48 6.46 39.57
N ILE A 339 -10.48 5.57 39.53
CA ILE A 339 -10.58 4.28 38.82
C ILE A 339 -10.50 3.13 39.82
N PRO A 340 -11.49 2.23 39.84
CA PRO A 340 -11.39 0.97 40.56
C PRO A 340 -10.57 -0.04 39.78
N LEU A 341 -9.66 -0.71 40.47
CA LEU A 341 -8.84 -1.79 39.95
C LEU A 341 -9.17 -3.08 40.71
N ALA A 342 -9.42 -4.14 39.96
CA ALA A 342 -9.46 -5.51 40.47
C ALA A 342 -8.04 -6.09 40.51
N PRO A 343 -7.78 -7.13 41.31
CA PRO A 343 -6.53 -7.87 41.21
C PRO A 343 -6.36 -8.47 39.80
N PRO A 344 -5.10 -8.69 39.35
CA PRO A 344 -4.85 -9.28 38.05
C PRO A 344 -5.43 -10.70 37.99
N HIS A 345 -6.36 -10.92 37.07
CA HIS A 345 -6.95 -12.23 36.78
C HIS A 345 -6.47 -12.73 35.42
N GLN A 346 -6.21 -14.03 35.31
CA GLN A 346 -5.79 -14.68 34.06
C GLN A 346 -6.98 -14.91 33.11
N HIS A 347 -8.20 -14.98 33.63
CA HIS A 347 -9.42 -15.11 32.84
C HIS A 347 -10.66 -14.60 33.58
N VAL A 348 -11.72 -14.26 32.84
CA VAL A 348 -12.95 -13.64 33.36
C VAL A 348 -13.65 -14.45 34.47
N GLY A 349 -13.49 -15.78 34.49
CA GLY A 349 -14.10 -16.65 35.52
C GLY A 349 -13.38 -16.70 36.88
N GLU A 350 -12.26 -16.00 37.03
CA GLU A 350 -11.46 -16.00 38.28
C GLU A 350 -11.94 -14.95 39.30
N ALA A 351 -12.68 -13.95 38.83
CA ALA A 351 -13.16 -12.85 39.67
C ALA A 351 -14.13 -13.33 40.77
N ASN A 352 -13.85 -12.92 42.01
CA ASN A 352 -14.66 -13.24 43.18
C ASN A 352 -15.24 -11.96 43.81
N ARG A 353 -16.44 -12.09 44.41
CA ARG A 353 -17.12 -10.97 45.09
C ARG A 353 -16.39 -10.48 46.34
N THR A 354 -15.43 -11.26 46.84
CA THR A 354 -14.59 -10.93 47.99
C THR A 354 -13.23 -10.35 47.60
N ASP A 355 -12.96 -10.15 46.31
CA ASP A 355 -11.68 -9.60 45.88
C ASP A 355 -11.51 -8.15 46.35
N ASP A 356 -10.29 -7.83 46.79
CA ASP A 356 -9.94 -6.48 47.21
C ASP A 356 -9.98 -5.54 46.01
N VAL A 357 -10.74 -4.44 46.12
CA VAL A 357 -10.78 -3.39 45.10
C VAL A 357 -9.81 -2.29 45.50
N THR A 358 -8.83 -2.01 44.64
CA THR A 358 -7.91 -0.89 44.82
C THR A 358 -8.47 0.34 44.09
N LEU A 359 -8.47 1.51 44.73
CA LEU A 359 -8.89 2.75 44.10
C LEU A 359 -7.67 3.60 43.79
N LEU A 360 -7.42 3.87 42.50
CA LEU A 360 -6.52 4.92 42.09
C LEU A 360 -7.28 6.24 42.07
N VAL A 361 -6.76 7.22 42.82
CA VAL A 361 -7.41 8.51 43.04
C VAL A 361 -6.50 9.61 42.51
N ALA A 362 -6.97 10.30 41.46
CA ALA A 362 -6.33 11.51 40.96
C ALA A 362 -7.08 12.73 41.49
N LEU A 363 -6.45 13.55 42.33
CA LEU A 363 -7.02 14.81 42.78
C LEU A 363 -7.04 15.82 41.63
N ASP A 364 -8.04 16.70 41.59
CA ASP A 364 -8.09 17.83 40.66
C ASP A 364 -7.21 19.01 41.13
N GLU A 365 -7.21 20.09 40.35
CA GLU A 365 -6.45 21.32 40.63
C GLU A 365 -6.85 22.04 41.93
N HIS A 366 -7.97 21.66 42.55
CA HIS A 366 -8.47 22.18 43.82
C HIS A 366 -8.28 21.19 44.98
N GLY A 367 -7.63 20.05 44.74
CA GLY A 367 -7.42 19.01 45.74
C GLY A 367 -8.68 18.17 46.01
N ALA A 368 -9.65 18.19 45.11
CA ALA A 368 -10.91 17.47 45.22
C ALA A 368 -11.02 16.34 44.18
N THR A 369 -11.86 15.35 44.46
CA THR A 369 -12.24 14.30 43.52
C THR A 369 -13.64 13.84 43.89
N ILE A 370 -14.49 13.60 42.90
CA ILE A 370 -15.86 13.12 43.11
C ILE A 370 -16.09 11.98 42.13
N GLY A 371 -16.29 10.78 42.66
CA GLY A 371 -16.65 9.60 41.88
C GLY A 371 -17.80 8.85 42.57
N ASN A 372 -18.75 8.37 41.77
CA ASN A 372 -19.81 7.50 42.26
C ASN A 372 -19.41 6.04 41.98
N ILE A 373 -19.24 5.24 43.03
CA ILE A 373 -19.03 3.80 42.92
C ILE A 373 -20.29 3.11 43.44
N THR A 374 -21.00 2.40 42.57
CA THR A 374 -22.14 1.56 42.98
C THR A 374 -21.64 0.15 43.25
N LEU A 375 -21.47 -0.19 44.53
CA LEU A 375 -21.07 -1.53 44.97
C LEU A 375 -22.32 -2.37 45.24
N LEU A 376 -22.44 -3.51 44.56
CA LEU A 376 -23.51 -4.49 44.74
C LEU A 376 -23.17 -5.48 45.87
N SER A 377 -22.80 -5.02 47.07
CA SER A 377 -22.62 -5.94 48.23
C SER A 377 -22.56 -5.23 49.59
N SER A 378 -22.96 -5.93 50.65
CA SER A 378 -23.08 -5.45 52.04
C SER A 378 -21.87 -5.79 52.94
N VAL A 379 -20.66 -5.91 52.38
CA VAL A 379 -19.46 -6.27 53.16
C VAL A 379 -18.43 -5.14 53.09
N GLY A 380 -17.79 -4.82 54.23
CA GLY A 380 -16.87 -3.69 54.37
C GLY A 380 -15.58 -3.86 53.57
N TYR A 381 -15.20 -2.82 52.82
CA TYR A 381 -14.00 -2.77 51.99
C TYR A 381 -12.87 -2.01 52.69
N CYS A 382 -11.62 -2.44 52.50
CA CYS A 382 -10.43 -1.74 52.96
C CYS A 382 -9.88 -0.87 51.82
N ILE A 383 -9.93 0.46 51.96
CA ILE A 383 -9.45 1.41 50.94
C ILE A 383 -8.05 1.89 51.34
N ARG A 384 -7.05 1.69 50.47
CA ARG A 384 -5.72 2.30 50.59
C ARG A 384 -5.57 3.46 49.61
N PHE A 385 -4.95 4.55 50.07
CA PHE A 385 -4.62 5.71 49.25
C PHE A 385 -3.10 5.81 49.05
N SER A 386 -2.65 6.05 47.83
CA SER A 386 -1.27 6.43 47.50
C SER A 386 -1.27 7.72 46.66
N SER A 387 -0.25 8.57 46.85
CA SER A 387 -0.12 9.89 46.22
C SER A 387 1.23 9.99 45.53
N THR A 388 1.24 10.37 44.25
CA THR A 388 2.45 10.67 43.46
C THR A 388 2.46 12.15 43.04
N LYS A 389 3.66 12.75 42.92
CA LYS A 389 3.85 14.20 42.78
C LYS A 389 3.84 14.68 41.32
N ASP A 390 3.41 15.95 41.21
CA ASP A 390 3.07 16.81 40.07
C ASP A 390 4.21 17.02 39.05
N ASP A 391 3.93 16.82 37.76
CA ASP A 391 4.66 17.42 36.64
C ASP A 391 3.65 17.92 35.60
N ARG A 392 3.61 19.24 35.41
CA ARG A 392 2.63 19.95 34.57
C ARG A 392 3.17 20.11 33.16
N GLU A 393 2.42 19.68 32.14
CA GLU A 393 2.41 20.31 30.79
C GLU A 393 1.33 19.70 29.88
N SER A 394 0.65 20.54 29.08
CA SER A 394 -0.51 20.23 28.23
C SER A 394 -0.18 20.20 26.73
N CYS A 395 -0.73 19.27 25.92
CA CYS A 395 -1.12 19.51 24.51
C CYS A 395 -1.95 18.39 23.80
N GLU A 396 -2.45 18.75 22.62
CA GLU A 396 -3.31 18.06 21.64
C GLU A 396 -2.66 16.88 20.88
N MET A 397 -3.51 16.00 20.30
CA MET A 397 -3.16 14.86 19.45
C MET A 397 -2.25 15.26 18.25
N PRO A 398 -1.23 14.45 17.89
CA PRO A 398 -0.15 14.91 17.00
C PRO A 398 -0.52 15.06 15.52
N HIS A 399 -1.66 14.54 15.05
CA HIS A 399 -2.01 14.52 13.61
C HIS A 399 -3.49 14.85 13.37
N LYS A 400 -3.76 15.86 12.54
CA LYS A 400 -5.12 16.32 12.22
C LYS A 400 -5.71 15.48 11.08
N LEU A 401 -6.64 14.60 11.41
CA LEU A 401 -7.40 13.82 10.41
C LEU A 401 -8.24 14.74 9.52
N PRO A 402 -8.54 14.33 8.27
CA PRO A 402 -9.52 15.02 7.43
C PRO A 402 -10.88 15.12 8.14
N GLN A 403 -11.69 16.11 7.78
CA GLN A 403 -13.04 16.23 8.32
C GLN A 403 -13.87 14.96 8.04
N GLY A 404 -14.67 14.55 9.02
CA GLY A 404 -15.54 13.37 8.96
C GLY A 404 -15.23 12.33 10.04
N LEU A 405 -16.01 11.26 10.07
CA LEU A 405 -15.78 10.13 10.96
C LEU A 405 -14.69 9.22 10.38
N TRP A 406 -13.65 8.96 11.17
CA TRP A 406 -12.55 8.06 10.84
C TRP A 406 -12.32 7.10 11.99
N LEU A 407 -12.39 5.80 11.72
CA LEU A 407 -12.25 4.76 12.73
C LEU A 407 -10.90 4.07 12.55
N SER A 408 -10.04 4.14 13.58
CA SER A 408 -8.77 3.42 13.57
C SER A 408 -8.98 1.92 13.73
N PHE A 409 -8.14 1.14 13.04
CA PHE A 409 -8.12 -0.31 13.18
C PHE A 409 -6.73 -0.87 12.88
N ASP A 410 -6.50 -2.11 13.30
CA ASP A 410 -5.39 -2.94 12.89
C ASP A 410 -5.92 -4.36 12.62
N PHE A 411 -5.03 -5.30 12.33
CA PHE A 411 -5.39 -6.71 12.17
C PHE A 411 -4.86 -7.55 13.33
N GLU A 412 -4.96 -7.02 14.55
CA GLU A 412 -4.38 -7.58 15.79
C GLU A 412 -2.85 -7.73 15.68
N ASP A 413 -2.24 -6.80 14.93
CA ASP A 413 -0.85 -6.81 14.52
C ASP A 413 -0.20 -5.42 14.69
N SER A 414 -0.64 -4.67 15.70
CA SER A 414 -0.11 -3.34 16.00
C SER A 414 1.39 -3.38 16.27
N HIS A 415 2.14 -2.51 15.58
CA HIS A 415 3.58 -2.36 15.73
C HIS A 415 3.98 -0.91 15.39
N PRO A 416 4.91 -0.27 16.13
CA PRO A 416 5.27 1.14 15.93
C PRO A 416 5.84 1.46 14.54
N ASP A 417 6.42 0.47 13.85
CA ASP A 417 6.92 0.64 12.47
C ASP A 417 5.90 0.42 11.36
N LEU A 418 4.73 -0.11 11.69
CA LEU A 418 3.65 -0.27 10.71
C LEU A 418 2.83 1.02 10.63
N PRO A 419 2.26 1.34 9.45
CA PRO A 419 1.42 2.52 9.32
C PRO A 419 0.14 2.37 10.15
N SER A 420 -0.35 3.51 10.63
CA SER A 420 -1.68 3.58 11.25
C SER A 420 -2.74 3.59 10.15
N LEU A 421 -3.80 2.82 10.35
CA LEU A 421 -4.89 2.66 9.39
C LEU A 421 -6.18 3.22 9.96
N TYR A 422 -6.91 3.98 9.14
CA TYR A 422 -8.22 4.53 9.49
C TYR A 422 -9.21 4.26 8.36
N LEU A 423 -10.40 3.74 8.70
CA LEU A 423 -11.48 3.58 7.75
C LEU A 423 -12.47 4.75 7.89
N LYS A 424 -12.82 5.37 6.76
CA LYS A 424 -13.84 6.43 6.71
C LYS A 424 -15.22 5.86 7.06
N GLY A 425 -15.94 6.52 7.97
CA GLY A 425 -17.34 6.23 8.25
C GLY A 425 -18.19 6.32 6.97
N GLY A 426 -19.16 5.42 6.83
CA GLY A 426 -19.95 5.25 5.61
C GLY A 426 -19.38 4.22 4.63
N SER A 427 -18.32 3.51 4.99
CA SER A 427 -17.57 2.67 4.05
C SER A 427 -17.55 1.20 4.45
N ILE A 428 -17.56 0.33 3.44
CA ILE A 428 -17.30 -1.10 3.57
C ILE A 428 -16.10 -1.46 2.69
N ILE A 429 -15.12 -2.18 3.24
CA ILE A 429 -14.00 -2.71 2.45
C ILE A 429 -13.95 -4.25 2.54
N PRO A 430 -13.72 -4.96 1.42
CA PRO A 430 -13.54 -6.41 1.44
C PRO A 430 -12.10 -6.78 1.80
N LEU A 431 -11.98 -7.85 2.56
CA LEU A 431 -10.73 -8.44 3.02
C LEU A 431 -10.68 -9.93 2.65
N ALA A 432 -9.51 -10.37 2.20
CA ALA A 432 -9.21 -11.77 1.93
C ALA A 432 -8.57 -12.44 3.16
N PRO A 433 -8.64 -13.79 3.23
CA PRO A 433 -7.75 -14.55 4.09
C PRO A 433 -6.27 -14.32 3.71
N PRO A 434 -5.33 -14.57 4.63
CA PRO A 434 -3.92 -14.39 4.35
C PRO A 434 -3.42 -15.46 3.37
N HIS A 435 -3.17 -15.04 2.13
CA HIS A 435 -2.54 -15.86 1.08
C HIS A 435 -1.04 -15.62 0.99
N GLN A 436 -0.27 -16.65 0.60
CA GLN A 436 1.15 -16.55 0.29
C GLN A 436 1.39 -15.96 -1.09
N HIS A 437 0.50 -16.26 -2.03
CA HIS A 437 0.52 -15.69 -3.37
C HIS A 437 -0.88 -15.61 -3.98
N VAL A 438 -1.06 -14.76 -4.99
CA VAL A 438 -2.37 -14.50 -5.61
C VAL A 438 -3.05 -15.74 -6.19
N GLY A 439 -2.29 -16.76 -6.59
CA GLY A 439 -2.83 -18.02 -7.11
C GLY A 439 -3.41 -18.99 -6.07
N GLU A 440 -3.29 -18.72 -4.77
CA GLU A 440 -3.97 -19.53 -3.74
C GLU A 440 -5.45 -19.16 -3.60
N ALA A 441 -5.81 -17.93 -3.99
CA ALA A 441 -7.16 -17.41 -3.83
C ALA A 441 -8.16 -18.24 -4.62
N ASN A 442 -9.25 -18.61 -3.96
CA ASN A 442 -10.36 -19.34 -4.53
C ASN A 442 -11.65 -18.52 -4.41
N ARG A 443 -12.53 -18.65 -5.41
CA ARG A 443 -13.84 -18.00 -5.41
C ARG A 443 -14.72 -18.42 -4.22
N THR A 444 -14.51 -19.61 -3.69
CA THR A 444 -15.24 -20.12 -2.52
C THR A 444 -14.61 -19.75 -1.18
N ASP A 445 -13.49 -19.02 -1.18
CA ASP A 445 -12.89 -18.54 0.06
C ASP A 445 -13.85 -17.66 0.83
N ASP A 446 -13.75 -17.69 2.15
CA ASP A 446 -14.52 -16.80 3.01
C ASP A 446 -14.16 -15.35 2.71
N VAL A 447 -15.18 -14.49 2.60
CA VAL A 447 -14.98 -13.04 2.45
C VAL A 447 -15.23 -12.37 3.78
N THR A 448 -14.32 -11.50 4.20
CA THR A 448 -14.54 -10.62 5.35
C THR A 448 -14.87 -9.22 4.85
N LEU A 449 -15.94 -8.61 5.36
CA LEU A 449 -16.26 -7.20 5.10
C LEU A 449 -16.02 -6.39 6.37
N LEU A 450 -15.08 -5.45 6.30
CA LEU A 450 -14.86 -4.47 7.37
C LEU A 450 -15.80 -3.27 7.14
N VAL A 451 -16.68 -3.02 8.10
CA VAL A 451 -17.79 -2.07 8.02
C VAL A 451 -17.55 -0.93 9.01
N ALA A 452 -17.50 0.31 8.51
CA ALA A 452 -17.53 1.52 9.33
C ALA A 452 -18.79 2.32 9.00
N LEU A 453 -19.75 2.37 9.91
CA LEU A 453 -20.97 3.17 9.72
C LEU A 453 -20.66 4.68 9.80
N ASP A 454 -21.42 5.49 9.07
CA ASP A 454 -21.39 6.94 9.17
C ASP A 454 -22.25 7.46 10.35
N GLU A 455 -22.34 8.78 10.46
CA GLU A 455 -23.17 9.47 11.46
C GLU A 455 -24.69 9.20 11.32
N HIS A 456 -25.13 8.64 10.19
CA HIS A 456 -26.51 8.23 9.93
C HIS A 456 -26.70 6.72 10.09
N GLY A 457 -25.68 5.99 10.56
CA GLY A 457 -25.73 4.55 10.76
C GLY A 457 -25.73 3.76 9.46
N LYS A 458 -25.19 4.31 8.36
CA LYS A 458 -25.12 3.65 7.06
C LYS A 458 -23.69 3.40 6.62
N ALA A 459 -23.48 2.39 5.78
CA ALA A 459 -22.24 2.21 5.04
C ALA A 459 -22.48 1.51 3.70
N GLU A 460 -21.64 1.82 2.72
CA GLU A 460 -21.66 1.18 1.41
C GLU A 460 -20.24 0.80 0.97
N GLY A 461 -20.13 -0.29 0.24
CA GLY A 461 -18.92 -0.69 -0.44
C GLY A 461 -19.20 -1.77 -1.47
N PHE A 462 -18.17 -2.20 -2.18
CA PHE A 462 -18.34 -3.21 -3.21
C PHE A 462 -17.17 -4.20 -3.24
N LEU A 463 -17.37 -5.31 -3.94
CA LEU A 463 -16.36 -6.32 -4.22
C LEU A 463 -16.44 -6.67 -5.72
N TYR A 464 -15.34 -6.41 -6.43
CA TYR A 464 -15.13 -6.77 -7.83
C TYR A 464 -14.27 -8.02 -7.92
N GLU A 465 -14.75 -9.01 -8.66
CA GLU A 465 -14.08 -10.29 -8.89
C GLU A 465 -14.15 -10.63 -10.37
N ASP A 466 -13.03 -11.04 -10.95
CA ASP A 466 -12.94 -11.63 -12.29
C ASP A 466 -11.90 -12.76 -12.26
N ASP A 467 -11.50 -13.24 -13.43
CA ASP A 467 -10.54 -14.36 -13.55
C ASP A 467 -9.11 -14.01 -13.10
N GLY A 468 -8.83 -12.74 -12.75
CA GLY A 468 -7.53 -12.25 -12.31
C GLY A 468 -6.51 -12.09 -13.45
N ASP A 469 -6.58 -12.96 -14.46
CA ASP A 469 -5.84 -12.87 -15.73
C ASP A 469 -6.81 -12.99 -16.91
N GLY A 470 -6.42 -12.44 -18.07
CA GLY A 470 -7.24 -12.42 -19.29
C GLY A 470 -8.34 -11.36 -19.37
N TYR A 471 -9.20 -11.49 -20.39
CA TYR A 471 -10.01 -10.38 -20.92
C TYR A 471 -11.52 -10.63 -20.92
N GLU A 472 -11.98 -11.71 -20.30
CA GLU A 472 -13.41 -12.02 -20.28
C GLU A 472 -14.25 -10.96 -19.54
N TYR A 473 -13.64 -10.21 -18.61
CA TYR A 473 -14.28 -9.05 -17.98
C TYR A 473 -14.78 -8.01 -18.99
N LEU A 474 -14.12 -7.84 -20.13
CA LEU A 474 -14.55 -6.92 -21.21
C LEU A 474 -15.87 -7.35 -21.86
N LYS A 475 -16.22 -8.63 -21.74
CA LYS A 475 -17.47 -9.22 -22.26
C LYS A 475 -18.51 -9.43 -21.15
N GLY A 476 -18.25 -8.93 -19.94
CA GLY A 476 -19.13 -9.11 -18.78
C GLY A 476 -18.73 -10.26 -17.85
N GLY A 477 -17.65 -11.01 -18.15
CA GLY A 477 -17.16 -12.14 -17.34
C GLY A 477 -16.50 -11.71 -16.02
N TYR A 478 -17.29 -11.13 -15.13
CA TYR A 478 -16.92 -10.70 -13.78
C TYR A 478 -18.15 -10.77 -12.86
N LEU A 479 -17.93 -10.59 -11.55
CA LEU A 479 -18.95 -10.37 -10.53
C LEU A 479 -18.61 -9.09 -9.77
N LEU A 480 -19.50 -8.10 -9.82
CA LEU A 480 -19.43 -6.90 -9.02
C LEU A 480 -20.60 -6.90 -8.03
N THR A 481 -20.31 -6.98 -6.75
CA THR A 481 -21.33 -6.95 -5.68
C THR A 481 -21.25 -5.66 -4.90
N THR A 482 -22.37 -4.94 -4.80
CA THR A 482 -22.50 -3.79 -3.89
C THR A 482 -23.18 -4.22 -2.60
N TYR A 483 -22.53 -3.95 -1.47
CA TYR A 483 -23.03 -4.22 -0.13
C TYR A 483 -23.44 -2.90 0.54
N VAL A 484 -24.54 -2.95 1.28
CA VAL A 484 -25.01 -1.84 2.10
C VAL A 484 -25.26 -2.36 3.51
N ALA A 485 -24.75 -1.64 4.51
CA ALA A 485 -25.04 -1.85 5.92
C ALA A 485 -25.87 -0.68 6.45
N GLU A 486 -26.95 -0.97 7.18
CA GLU A 486 -27.79 0.04 7.83
C GLU A 486 -28.11 -0.37 9.27
N LEU A 487 -27.93 0.57 10.20
CA LEU A 487 -28.42 0.47 11.58
C LEU A 487 -29.90 0.83 11.60
N GLN A 488 -30.73 -0.10 12.05
CA GLN A 488 -32.14 0.13 12.30
C GLN A 488 -32.48 -0.31 13.73
N HIS A 489 -32.98 0.63 14.54
CA HIS A 489 -33.21 0.44 15.98
C HIS A 489 -31.93 -0.01 16.69
N SER A 490 -31.80 -1.31 16.99
CA SER A 490 -30.66 -1.94 17.67
C SER A 490 -30.03 -3.07 16.85
N THR A 491 -30.33 -3.14 15.55
CA THR A 491 -29.81 -4.18 14.66
C THR A 491 -29.14 -3.54 13.46
N ILE A 492 -27.89 -3.93 13.20
CA ILE A 492 -27.22 -3.59 11.95
C ILE A 492 -27.48 -4.72 10.97
N THR A 493 -27.96 -4.35 9.79
CA THR A 493 -28.27 -5.29 8.72
C THR A 493 -27.36 -5.01 7.54
N LEU A 494 -26.57 -6.00 7.15
CA LEU A 494 -25.77 -6.02 5.94
C LEU A 494 -26.52 -6.81 4.86
N ARG A 495 -26.68 -6.22 3.66
CA ARG A 495 -27.32 -6.88 2.51
C ARG A 495 -26.64 -6.50 1.20
N VAL A 496 -26.83 -7.32 0.19
CA VAL A 496 -26.48 -6.98 -1.20
C VAL A 496 -27.54 -6.04 -1.77
N SER A 497 -27.12 -4.87 -2.27
CA SER A 497 -28.02 -3.90 -2.92
C SER A 497 -28.04 -4.04 -4.43
N LYS A 498 -26.90 -4.42 -5.04
CA LYS A 498 -26.73 -4.54 -6.48
C LYS A 498 -25.75 -5.65 -6.83
N THR A 499 -25.97 -6.31 -7.96
CA THR A 499 -25.03 -7.27 -8.55
C THR A 499 -24.93 -7.01 -10.05
N GLU A 500 -23.72 -6.99 -10.59
CA GLU A 500 -23.42 -6.75 -12.00
C GLU A 500 -22.39 -7.77 -12.50
N GLY A 501 -22.37 -7.97 -13.83
CA GLY A 501 -21.54 -8.98 -14.48
C GLY A 501 -22.27 -10.31 -14.67
N SER A 502 -21.65 -11.24 -15.40
CA SER A 502 -22.24 -12.52 -15.82
C SER A 502 -21.83 -13.69 -14.95
N TRP A 503 -20.95 -13.50 -13.97
CA TRP A 503 -20.52 -14.57 -13.08
C TRP A 503 -21.57 -14.84 -12.00
N ASP A 504 -21.86 -16.11 -11.77
CA ASP A 504 -22.69 -16.53 -10.64
C ASP A 504 -21.96 -16.28 -9.32
N ARG A 505 -22.70 -15.84 -8.30
CA ARG A 505 -22.18 -15.67 -6.94
C ARG A 505 -21.79 -17.04 -6.35
N PRO A 506 -20.55 -17.21 -5.84
CA PRO A 506 -20.15 -18.44 -5.20
C PRO A 506 -20.87 -18.62 -3.86
N LYS A 507 -21.13 -19.87 -3.47
CA LYS A 507 -21.59 -20.20 -2.11
C LYS A 507 -20.39 -20.22 -1.17
N ARG A 508 -20.22 -19.15 -0.41
CA ARG A 508 -19.14 -18.97 0.58
C ARG A 508 -19.66 -18.28 1.83
N ARG A 509 -18.89 -18.37 2.92
CA ARG A 509 -19.24 -17.65 4.14
C ARG A 509 -18.83 -16.19 4.04
N LEU A 510 -19.60 -15.34 4.70
CA LEU A 510 -19.37 -13.91 4.81
C LEU A 510 -19.16 -13.55 6.28
N HIS A 511 -18.00 -12.98 6.60
CA HIS A 511 -17.69 -12.46 7.93
C HIS A 511 -17.87 -10.95 7.94
N MET A 512 -18.94 -10.47 8.56
CA MET A 512 -19.15 -9.05 8.79
C MET A 512 -18.36 -8.63 10.04
N LYS A 513 -17.39 -7.73 9.91
CA LYS A 513 -16.68 -7.09 11.02
C LYS A 513 -17.05 -5.62 11.09
N LEU A 514 -17.73 -5.22 12.16
CA LEU A 514 -18.17 -3.85 12.40
C LEU A 514 -17.20 -3.10 13.32
N LEU A 515 -16.68 -1.97 12.85
CA LEU A 515 -15.93 -1.01 13.66
C LEU A 515 -16.89 -0.07 14.41
N ILE A 516 -16.78 -0.01 15.74
CA ILE A 516 -17.68 0.80 16.59
C ILE A 516 -16.93 1.99 17.20
N CYS A 517 -15.75 1.73 17.74
CA CYS A 517 -14.83 2.72 18.30
C CYS A 517 -13.40 2.18 18.20
N VAL A 518 -12.40 2.98 18.59
CA VAL A 518 -10.96 2.66 18.50
C VAL A 518 -10.70 1.20 18.92
N GLY A 519 -10.37 0.34 17.95
CA GLY A 519 -10.02 -1.07 18.18
C GLY A 519 -11.14 -2.03 18.60
N THR A 520 -12.39 -1.56 18.79
CA THR A 520 -13.50 -2.43 19.18
C THR A 520 -14.28 -2.91 17.97
N LEU A 521 -14.32 -4.24 17.82
CA LEU A 521 -15.01 -4.94 16.74
C LEU A 521 -16.18 -5.75 17.31
N LEU A 522 -17.35 -5.63 16.67
CA LEU A 522 -18.37 -6.68 16.73
C LEU A 522 -18.38 -7.43 15.41
N ASP A 523 -18.70 -8.71 15.46
CA ASP A 523 -18.75 -9.50 14.25
C ASP A 523 -19.95 -10.45 14.17
N ALA A 524 -20.23 -10.89 12.96
CA ALA A 524 -21.21 -11.93 12.66
C ALA A 524 -20.81 -12.69 11.41
N TRP A 525 -21.16 -13.97 11.37
CA TRP A 525 -21.01 -14.82 10.21
C TRP A 525 -22.35 -15.05 9.52
N GLY A 526 -22.33 -15.14 8.19
CA GLY A 526 -23.46 -15.52 7.37
C GLY A 526 -23.02 -16.08 6.03
N THR A 527 -23.92 -16.05 5.05
CA THR A 527 -23.67 -16.51 3.68
C THR A 527 -23.57 -15.31 2.74
N ASP A 528 -22.59 -15.29 1.84
CA ASP A 528 -22.49 -14.24 0.83
C ASP A 528 -23.75 -14.21 -0.07
N GLY A 529 -24.35 -13.03 -0.23
CA GLY A 529 -25.61 -12.82 -0.93
C GLY A 529 -26.86 -12.82 -0.05
N GLU A 530 -26.77 -13.35 1.17
CA GLU A 530 -27.84 -13.33 2.15
C GLU A 530 -27.72 -12.12 3.10
N THR A 531 -28.77 -11.89 3.89
CA THR A 531 -28.76 -10.83 4.90
C THR A 531 -27.99 -11.30 6.14
N VAL A 532 -27.01 -10.50 6.58
CA VAL A 532 -26.25 -10.74 7.82
C VAL A 532 -26.61 -9.67 8.84
N GLN A 533 -26.80 -10.04 10.10
CA GLN A 533 -27.23 -9.13 11.16
C GLN A 533 -26.37 -9.21 12.41
N ILE A 534 -26.08 -8.04 12.99
CA ILE A 534 -25.50 -7.90 14.33
C ILE A 534 -26.56 -7.22 15.20
N LYS A 535 -26.97 -7.86 16.29
CA LYS A 535 -27.92 -7.30 17.26
C LYS A 535 -27.17 -6.78 18.48
N PHE A 536 -27.43 -5.52 18.85
CA PHE A 536 -26.92 -4.96 20.10
C PHE A 536 -27.86 -5.37 21.25
N PRO A 537 -27.36 -6.09 22.26
CA PRO A 537 -28.22 -6.52 23.36
C PRO A 537 -28.64 -5.39 24.33
N TRP A 538 -28.19 -4.14 24.15
CA TRP A 538 -28.30 -3.11 25.22
C TRP A 538 -28.77 -1.69 24.79
N TRP A 539 -29.34 -1.48 23.60
CA TRP A 539 -29.83 -0.15 23.19
C TRP A 539 -31.33 0.12 23.45
N THR A 540 -31.98 -0.68 24.29
CA THR A 540 -33.36 -0.41 24.71
C THR A 540 -33.42 0.79 25.66
N LYS A 541 -33.75 1.95 25.09
CA LYS A 541 -34.13 3.24 25.72
C LYS A 541 -32.98 4.04 26.34
N MET A 542 -32.51 5.04 25.61
CA MET A 542 -32.24 6.37 26.17
C MET A 542 -33.37 7.30 25.74
#